data_AF-A0A849EW27-F1
#
_entry.id   AF-A0A849EW27-F1
#
_cell.length_a   1.000
_cell.length_b   1.000
_cell.length_c   1.000
_cell.angle_alpha   90.00
_cell.angle_beta   90.00
_cell.angle_gamma   90.00
#
_symmetry.space_group_name_H-M   'P 1'
#
loop_
_entity.id
_entity.type
_entity.pdbx_description
1 polymer ?
#
loop_
_entity_poly.entity_id
_entity_poly.type
_entity_poly.pdbx_seq_one_letter_code
_entity_poly.pdbx_strand_id
1 'polypeptide(L)'
;MIKFFRKIRQQLLTENKFSKYLLYAIGEIVLVVIGILIALSINNWNERKKAKVIEKELLQQFHAELNLDIEQIENTIKVYQKINNSCIILIEQIKNRKVYNDSLNFHFAAWNDYNHFTLNSGAISNLSSRGVEIISNPDLRNNILKLYNQTYTYSKDIGVHFR
;
A
#
# COMPACT_ATOMS: atom_id res chain seq x y z
N MET A 1 -57.04 -8.71 -20.45
CA MET A 1 -55.66 -9.06 -20.89
C MET A 1 -55.38 -10.56 -20.99
N ILE A 2 -55.80 -11.41 -20.04
CA ILE A 2 -55.59 -12.88 -20.10
C ILE A 2 -56.22 -13.56 -21.33
N LYS A 3 -57.40 -13.12 -21.78
CA LYS A 3 -58.10 -13.74 -22.92
C LYS A 3 -57.41 -13.50 -24.27
N PHE A 4 -56.66 -12.40 -24.42
CA PHE A 4 -55.97 -12.04 -25.67
C PHE A 4 -54.73 -12.92 -25.88
N PHE A 5 -53.88 -13.03 -24.85
CA PHE A 5 -52.74 -13.96 -24.86
C PHE A 5 -53.18 -15.42 -24.97
N ARG A 6 -54.33 -15.80 -24.39
CA ARG A 6 -54.89 -17.15 -24.55
C ARG A 6 -55.26 -17.48 -26.00
N LYS A 7 -55.82 -16.51 -26.73
CA LYS A 7 -56.24 -16.67 -28.13
C LYS A 7 -55.02 -16.77 -29.07
N ILE A 8 -54.01 -15.93 -28.84
CA ILE A 8 -52.71 -16.00 -29.53
C ILE A 8 -52.03 -17.34 -29.28
N ARG A 9 -52.02 -17.83 -28.03
CA ARG A 9 -51.44 -19.13 -27.68
C ARG A 9 -52.19 -20.31 -28.33
N GLN A 10 -53.52 -20.23 -28.47
CA GLN A 10 -54.31 -21.26 -29.15
C GLN A 10 -54.11 -21.25 -30.68
N GLN A 11 -54.00 -20.07 -31.31
CA GLN A 11 -53.72 -19.96 -32.75
C GLN A 11 -52.27 -20.36 -33.11
N LEU A 12 -51.31 -20.10 -32.21
CA LEU A 12 -49.90 -20.47 -32.40
C LEU A 12 -49.59 -21.95 -32.10
N LEU A 13 -50.44 -22.64 -31.33
CA LEU A 13 -50.36 -24.10 -31.13
C LEU A 13 -51.01 -24.90 -32.26
N THR A 14 -51.87 -24.26 -33.07
CA THR A 14 -52.57 -24.90 -34.19
C THR A 14 -51.85 -24.75 -35.53
N GLU A 15 -51.01 -23.72 -35.68
CA GLU A 15 -50.01 -23.66 -36.75
C GLU A 15 -48.69 -24.24 -36.25
N ASN A 16 -48.02 -25.09 -37.04
CA ASN A 16 -46.75 -25.75 -36.74
C ASN A 16 -45.53 -24.78 -36.66
N LYS A 17 -45.72 -23.57 -36.13
CA LYS A 17 -44.79 -22.42 -36.08
C LYS A 17 -44.12 -22.25 -34.71
N PHE A 18 -44.19 -23.26 -33.83
CA PHE A 18 -43.53 -23.26 -32.52
C PHE A 18 -42.04 -22.89 -32.61
N SER A 19 -41.35 -23.35 -33.66
CA SER A 19 -39.95 -23.01 -33.93
C SER A 19 -39.69 -21.52 -34.13
N LYS A 20 -40.63 -20.76 -34.72
CA LYS A 20 -40.49 -19.30 -34.90
C LYS A 20 -40.62 -18.54 -33.57
N TYR A 21 -41.53 -18.98 -32.70
CA TYR A 21 -41.71 -18.39 -31.37
C TYR A 21 -40.52 -18.67 -30.46
N LEU A 22 -40.00 -19.91 -30.51
CA LEU A 22 -38.80 -20.30 -29.78
C LEU A 22 -37.59 -19.46 -30.22
N LEU A 23 -37.40 -19.28 -31.54
CA LEU A 23 -36.31 -18.46 -32.08
C LEU A 23 -36.39 -17.00 -31.62
N TYR A 24 -37.59 -16.43 -31.60
CA TYR A 24 -37.81 -15.04 -31.18
C TYR A 24 -37.57 -14.85 -29.67
N ALA A 25 -38.08 -15.77 -28.84
CA ALA A 25 -37.87 -15.75 -27.39
C ALA A 25 -36.39 -15.95 -27.02
N ILE A 26 -35.66 -16.81 -27.74
CA ILE A 26 -34.21 -16.96 -27.59
C ILE A 26 -33.51 -15.65 -27.96
N GLY A 27 -33.90 -15.01 -29.07
CA GLY A 27 -33.34 -13.73 -29.49
C GLY A 27 -33.52 -12.62 -28.43
N GLU A 28 -34.69 -12.55 -27.81
CA GLU A 28 -34.98 -11.58 -26.74
C GLU A 28 -34.16 -11.86 -25.48
N ILE A 29 -34.02 -13.12 -25.07
CA ILE A 29 -33.15 -13.51 -23.93
C ILE A 29 -31.69 -13.14 -24.23
N VAL A 30 -31.20 -13.43 -25.43
CA VAL A 30 -29.83 -13.09 -25.84
C VAL A 30 -29.61 -11.57 -25.80
N LEU A 31 -30.57 -10.77 -26.30
CA LEU A 31 -30.51 -9.31 -26.24
C LEU A 31 -30.46 -8.78 -24.80
N VAL A 32 -31.31 -9.32 -23.90
CA VAL A 32 -31.31 -8.95 -22.48
C VAL A 32 -29.98 -9.33 -21.82
N VAL A 33 -29.47 -10.53 -22.08
CA VAL A 33 -28.18 -10.99 -21.54
C VAL A 33 -27.04 -10.10 -22.02
N ILE A 34 -27.00 -9.71 -23.30
CA ILE A 34 -26.01 -8.77 -23.83
C ILE A 34 -26.12 -7.41 -23.10
N GLY A 35 -27.34 -6.91 -22.90
CA GLY A 35 -27.56 -5.67 -22.14
C GLY A 35 -26.99 -5.72 -20.73
N ILE A 36 -27.25 -6.81 -19.99
CA ILE A 36 -26.72 -7.01 -18.63
C ILE A 36 -25.19 -7.13 -18.65
N LEU A 37 -24.61 -7.87 -19.59
CA LEU A 37 -23.17 -8.04 -19.69
C LEU A 37 -22.46 -6.72 -20.01
N ILE A 38 -23.05 -5.88 -20.88
CA ILE A 38 -22.50 -4.55 -21.17
C ILE A 38 -22.58 -3.67 -19.92
N ALA A 39 -23.71 -3.64 -19.22
CA ALA A 39 -23.87 -2.87 -17.99
C ALA A 39 -22.86 -3.30 -16.91
N LEU A 40 -22.69 -4.60 -16.70
CA LEU A 40 -21.71 -5.16 -15.78
C LEU A 40 -20.28 -4.82 -16.21
N SER A 41 -19.97 -4.93 -17.50
CA SER A 41 -18.67 -4.59 -18.06
C SER A 41 -18.31 -3.13 -17.81
N ILE A 42 -19.25 -2.20 -18.04
CA ILE A 42 -19.06 -0.76 -17.78
C ILE A 42 -18.84 -0.51 -16.29
N ASN A 43 -19.64 -1.14 -15.41
CA ASN A 43 -19.46 -1.01 -13.97
C ASN A 43 -18.07 -1.49 -13.52
N ASN A 44 -17.67 -2.69 -13.94
CA ASN A 44 -16.37 -3.27 -13.62
C ASN A 44 -15.20 -2.43 -14.16
N TRP A 45 -15.37 -1.79 -15.33
CA TRP A 45 -14.36 -0.89 -15.87
C TRP A 45 -14.22 0.38 -15.02
N ASN A 46 -15.34 0.97 -14.60
CA ASN A 46 -15.33 2.14 -13.72
C ASN A 46 -14.70 1.82 -12.35
N GLU A 47 -15.02 0.66 -11.77
CA GLU A 47 -14.41 0.19 -10.51
C GLU A 47 -12.89 0.00 -10.64
N ARG A 48 -12.42 -0.66 -11.71
CA ARG A 48 -10.99 -0.80 -11.99
C ARG A 48 -10.29 0.56 -12.17
N LYS A 49 -10.95 1.52 -12.81
CA LYS A 49 -10.41 2.88 -12.96
C LYS A 49 -10.26 3.56 -11.60
N LYS A 50 -11.27 3.48 -10.73
CA LYS A 50 -11.21 4.04 -9.37
C LYS A 50 -10.11 3.36 -8.53
N ALA A 51 -9.99 2.03 -8.62
CA ALA A 51 -8.94 1.29 -7.92
C ALA A 51 -7.53 1.75 -8.34
N LYS A 52 -7.29 1.96 -9.64
CA LYS A 52 -6.00 2.47 -10.14
C LYS A 52 -5.67 3.89 -9.67
N VAL A 53 -6.67 4.75 -9.50
CA VAL A 53 -6.46 6.09 -8.96
C VAL A 53 -6.00 5.99 -7.50
N ILE A 54 -6.69 5.19 -6.69
CA ILE A 54 -6.34 4.96 -5.28
C ILE A 54 -4.95 4.34 -5.15
N GLU A 55 -4.63 3.33 -5.98
CA GLU A 55 -3.30 2.72 -6.01
C GLU A 55 -2.22 3.76 -6.30
N LYS A 56 -2.43 4.63 -7.30
CA LYS A 56 -1.47 5.69 -7.63
C LYS A 56 -1.27 6.69 -6.49
N GLU A 57 -2.35 7.17 -5.88
CA GLU A 57 -2.28 8.09 -4.74
C GLU A 57 -1.51 7.48 -3.57
N LEU A 58 -1.77 6.21 -3.28
CA LEU A 58 -1.09 5.48 -2.22
C LEU A 58 0.39 5.28 -2.51
N LEU A 59 0.75 4.92 -3.75
CA LEU A 59 2.16 4.79 -4.16
C LEU A 59 2.91 6.13 -4.14
N GLN A 60 2.23 7.24 -4.47
CA GLN A 60 2.80 8.59 -4.31
C GLN A 60 3.04 8.93 -2.84
N GLN A 61 2.11 8.55 -1.96
CA GLN A 61 2.29 8.72 -0.52
C GLN A 61 3.49 7.91 -0.01
N PHE A 62 3.58 6.62 -0.36
CA PHE A 62 4.75 5.79 -0.03
C PHE A 62 6.06 6.42 -0.52
N HIS A 63 6.09 6.89 -1.77
CA HIS A 63 7.29 7.51 -2.31
C HIS A 63 7.70 8.78 -1.53
N ALA A 64 6.75 9.63 -1.16
CA ALA A 64 7.03 10.83 -0.36
C ALA A 64 7.53 10.46 1.05
N GLU A 65 6.88 9.52 1.72
CA GLU A 65 7.26 9.05 3.05
C GLU A 65 8.65 8.40 3.05
N LEU A 66 8.95 7.55 2.07
CA LEU A 66 10.27 6.91 1.95
C LEU A 66 11.40 7.90 1.70
N ASN A 67 11.16 9.00 0.97
CA ASN A 67 12.18 10.03 0.78
C ASN A 67 12.49 10.77 2.10
N LEU A 68 11.47 11.06 2.90
CA LEU A 68 11.65 11.64 4.24
C LEU A 68 12.39 10.67 5.16
N ASP A 69 12.05 9.39 5.09
CA ASP A 69 12.72 8.34 5.87
C ASP A 69 14.22 8.27 5.50
N ILE A 70 14.56 8.32 4.20
CA ILE A 70 15.95 8.36 3.73
C ILE A 70 16.68 9.58 4.28
N GLU A 71 16.10 10.79 4.18
CA GLU A 71 16.72 12.02 4.69
C GLU A 71 16.99 11.92 6.20
N GLN A 72 16.03 11.41 6.97
CA GLN A 72 16.20 11.25 8.41
C GLN A 72 17.28 10.21 8.75
N ILE A 73 17.34 9.09 8.01
CA ILE A 73 18.39 8.08 8.16
C ILE A 73 19.77 8.68 7.85
N GLU A 74 19.91 9.44 6.76
CA GLU A 74 21.17 10.09 6.40
C GLU A 74 21.65 11.08 7.47
N ASN A 75 20.72 11.89 8.00
CA ASN A 75 21.04 12.81 9.10
C ASN A 75 21.44 12.05 10.37
N THR A 76 20.75 10.95 10.66
CA THR A 76 21.06 10.06 11.78
C THR A 76 22.46 9.47 11.63
N ILE A 77 22.84 8.99 10.44
CA ILE A 77 24.20 8.49 10.15
C ILE A 77 25.25 9.57 10.41
N LYS A 78 25.04 10.81 9.96
CA LYS A 78 25.97 11.93 10.19
C LYS A 78 26.16 12.22 11.69
N VAL A 79 25.09 12.15 12.47
CA VAL A 79 25.14 12.31 13.93
C VAL A 79 25.95 11.17 14.56
N TYR A 80 25.67 9.92 14.20
CA TYR A 80 26.42 8.76 14.69
C TYR A 80 27.91 8.80 14.36
N GLN A 81 28.28 9.31 13.18
CA GLN A 81 29.68 9.51 12.82
C GLN A 81 30.38 10.50 13.76
N LYS A 82 29.70 11.61 14.14
CA LYS A 82 30.24 12.58 15.11
C LYS A 82 30.38 11.98 16.51
N ILE A 83 29.39 11.19 16.94
CA ILE A 83 29.44 10.48 18.22
C ILE A 83 30.61 9.49 18.21
N ASN A 84 30.75 8.68 17.16
CA ASN A 84 31.83 7.71 17.05
C ASN A 84 33.21 8.37 17.09
N ASN A 85 33.39 9.49 16.38
CA ASN A 85 34.63 10.26 16.44
C ASN A 85 34.92 10.78 17.86
N SER A 86 33.88 11.27 18.56
CA SER A 86 34.00 11.70 19.96
C SER A 86 34.38 10.53 20.88
N CYS A 87 33.79 9.35 20.70
CA CYS A 87 34.15 8.14 21.43
C CYS A 87 35.62 7.76 21.19
N ILE A 88 36.12 7.81 19.96
CA ILE A 88 37.53 7.53 19.64
C ILE A 88 38.46 8.49 20.39
N ILE A 89 38.15 9.79 20.38
CA ILE A 89 38.93 10.81 21.09
C ILE A 89 38.95 10.51 22.60
N LEU A 90 37.78 10.23 23.21
CA LEU A 90 37.68 9.92 24.63
C LEU A 90 38.46 8.65 25.00
N ILE A 91 38.37 7.59 24.18
CA ILE A 91 39.14 6.36 24.39
C ILE A 91 40.64 6.65 24.37
N GLU A 92 41.11 7.49 23.44
CA GLU A 92 42.53 7.86 23.36
C GLU A 92 43.00 8.67 24.59
N GLN A 93 42.17 9.60 25.09
CA GLN A 93 42.45 10.36 26.31
C GLN A 93 42.59 9.43 27.52
N ILE A 94 41.67 8.47 27.67
CA ILE A 94 41.68 7.48 28.75
C ILE A 94 42.91 6.58 28.67
N LYS A 95 43.20 6.02 27.48
CA LYS A 95 44.35 5.13 27.28
C LYS A 95 45.68 5.80 27.62
N ASN A 96 45.83 7.07 27.26
CA ASN A 96 47.06 7.83 27.49
C ASN A 96 47.09 8.53 28.86
N ARG A 97 46.07 8.35 29.70
CA ARG A 97 45.93 8.99 31.03
C ARG A 97 46.17 10.51 30.99
N LYS A 98 45.68 11.16 29.92
CA LYS A 98 45.80 12.62 29.75
C LYS A 98 44.94 13.33 30.78
N VAL A 99 45.41 14.49 31.26
CA VAL A 99 44.64 15.33 32.20
C VAL A 99 43.41 15.87 31.47
N TYR A 100 42.28 15.89 32.16
CA TYR A 100 41.05 16.48 31.66
C TYR A 100 41.24 17.95 31.26
N ASN A 101 40.56 18.37 30.21
CA ASN A 101 40.42 19.77 29.82
C ASN A 101 39.01 20.03 29.28
N ASP A 102 38.59 21.29 29.30
CA ASP A 102 37.20 21.68 28.99
C ASP A 102 36.77 21.40 27.54
N SER A 103 37.71 21.22 26.61
CA SER A 103 37.38 20.83 25.23
C SER A 103 36.78 19.42 25.16
N LEU A 104 37.02 18.58 26.17
CA LEU A 104 36.44 17.23 26.26
C LEU A 104 34.95 17.24 26.58
N ASN A 105 34.40 18.32 27.15
CA ASN A 105 32.99 18.41 27.50
C ASN A 105 32.08 18.21 26.29
N PHE A 106 32.46 18.73 25.13
CA PHE A 106 31.74 18.50 23.88
C PHE A 106 31.67 16.99 23.54
N HIS A 107 32.78 16.27 23.69
CA HIS A 107 32.85 14.85 23.38
C HIS A 107 32.08 14.00 24.40
N PHE A 108 32.08 14.37 25.68
CA PHE A 108 31.26 13.72 26.70
C PHE A 108 29.76 13.97 26.46
N ALA A 109 29.38 15.18 26.04
CA ALA A 109 28.00 15.54 25.75
C ALA A 109 27.48 14.93 24.43
N ALA A 110 28.36 14.54 23.51
CA ALA A 110 27.98 14.03 22.19
C ALA A 110 27.04 12.80 22.26
N TRP A 111 27.11 11.98 23.32
CA TRP A 111 26.19 10.85 23.49
C TRP A 111 24.73 11.29 23.66
N ASN A 112 24.48 12.48 24.21
CA ASN A 112 23.12 12.98 24.41
C ASN A 112 22.43 13.39 23.11
N ASP A 113 23.16 13.48 21.99
CA ASP A 113 22.65 13.93 20.69
C ASP A 113 22.05 12.77 19.87
N TYR A 114 21.68 11.66 20.52
CA TYR A 114 21.03 10.51 19.89
C TYR A 114 19.68 10.90 19.30
N ASN A 115 19.62 11.04 17.98
CA ASN A 115 18.36 11.23 17.27
C ASN A 115 17.66 9.90 17.06
N HIS A 116 16.42 9.80 17.53
CA HIS A 116 15.58 8.65 17.25
C HIS A 116 14.96 8.78 15.85
N PHE A 117 15.36 7.88 14.96
CA PHE A 117 14.66 7.67 13.70
C PHE A 117 13.22 7.24 14.00
N THR A 118 12.24 7.97 13.49
CA THR A 118 10.82 7.67 13.66
C THR A 118 10.23 7.39 12.29
N LEU A 119 9.83 6.13 12.10
CA LEU A 119 9.28 5.68 10.84
C LEU A 119 7.94 6.34 10.54
N ASN A 120 7.79 6.85 9.32
CA ASN A 120 6.51 7.32 8.85
C ASN A 120 5.62 6.11 8.49
N SER A 121 4.53 5.92 9.23
CA SER A 121 3.64 4.76 9.05
C SER A 121 2.31 5.11 8.36
N GLY A 122 2.16 6.34 7.86
CA GLY A 122 0.90 6.83 7.29
C GLY A 122 0.42 5.98 6.11
N ALA A 123 1.30 5.76 5.13
CA ALA A 123 0.96 5.02 3.91
C ALA A 123 0.68 3.54 4.19
N ILE A 124 1.47 2.89 5.05
CA ILE A 124 1.28 1.47 5.40
C ILE A 124 0.01 1.24 6.22
N SER A 125 -0.34 2.15 7.14
CA SER A 125 -1.61 2.09 7.87
C SER A 125 -2.79 2.28 6.93
N ASN A 126 -2.69 3.22 5.98
CA ASN A 126 -3.71 3.44 4.96
C ASN A 126 -3.89 2.19 4.07
N LEU A 127 -2.79 1.61 3.56
CA LEU A 127 -2.82 0.36 2.78
C LEU A 127 -3.50 -0.78 3.55
N SER A 128 -3.13 -0.96 4.81
CA SER A 128 -3.68 -2.03 5.66
C SER A 128 -5.18 -1.85 5.91
N SER A 129 -5.64 -0.61 6.10
CA SER A 129 -7.05 -0.30 6.32
C SER A 129 -7.93 -0.52 5.09
N ARG A 130 -7.39 -0.28 3.89
CA ARG A 130 -8.14 -0.41 2.63
C ARG A 130 -8.04 -1.80 2.01
N GLY A 131 -7.04 -2.59 2.41
CA GLY A 131 -6.75 -3.91 1.87
C GLY A 131 -5.53 -3.89 0.95
N VAL A 132 -4.60 -4.82 1.19
CA VAL A 132 -3.31 -4.86 0.48
C VAL A 132 -3.45 -5.12 -1.02
N GLU A 133 -4.55 -5.78 -1.45
CA GLU A 133 -4.85 -6.09 -2.84
C GLU A 133 -5.10 -4.87 -3.74
N ILE A 134 -5.22 -3.66 -3.16
CA ILE A 134 -5.26 -2.41 -3.92
C ILE A 134 -3.98 -2.20 -4.72
N ILE A 135 -2.84 -2.65 -4.21
CA ILE A 135 -1.61 -2.70 -5.00
C ILE A 135 -1.70 -3.92 -5.91
N SER A 136 -1.93 -3.63 -7.19
CA SER A 136 -2.19 -4.61 -8.24
C SER A 136 -0.96 -5.45 -8.57
N ASN A 137 0.24 -4.90 -8.38
CA ASN A 137 1.50 -5.62 -8.54
C ASN A 137 1.83 -6.41 -7.25
N PRO A 138 1.77 -7.75 -7.27
CA PRO A 138 1.98 -8.56 -6.07
C PRO A 138 3.42 -8.49 -5.56
N ASP A 139 4.42 -8.36 -6.44
CA ASP A 139 5.82 -8.25 -6.04
C ASP A 139 6.09 -6.93 -5.30
N LEU A 140 5.59 -5.82 -5.86
CA LEU A 140 5.68 -4.50 -5.23
C LEU A 140 5.00 -4.50 -3.86
N ARG A 141 3.78 -5.04 -3.79
CA ARG A 141 3.03 -5.18 -2.55
C ARG A 141 3.81 -5.95 -1.50
N ASN A 142 4.35 -7.11 -1.86
CA ASN A 142 5.12 -7.95 -0.95
C ASN A 142 6.40 -7.25 -0.47
N ASN A 143 7.08 -6.51 -1.35
CA ASN A 143 8.26 -5.72 -0.99
C ASN A 143 7.93 -4.62 0.01
N ILE A 144 6.82 -3.90 -0.18
CA ILE A 144 6.35 -2.88 0.78
C ILE A 144 6.04 -3.53 2.13
N LEU A 145 5.26 -4.62 2.14
CA LEU A 145 4.91 -5.32 3.39
C LEU A 145 6.16 -5.84 4.11
N LYS A 146 7.13 -6.38 3.38
CA LYS A 146 8.41 -6.83 3.93
C LYS A 146 9.18 -5.70 4.59
N LEU A 147 9.31 -4.56 3.92
CA LEU A 147 10.01 -3.40 4.45
C LEU A 147 9.41 -2.96 5.79
N TYR A 148 8.10 -2.75 5.84
CA TYR A 148 7.44 -2.19 7.02
C TYR A 148 7.25 -3.20 8.16
N ASN A 149 6.88 -4.45 7.86
CA ASN A 149 6.56 -5.42 8.90
C ASN A 149 7.78 -6.19 9.41
N GLN A 150 8.84 -6.32 8.60
CA GLN A 150 10.06 -7.03 8.99
C GLN A 150 11.18 -6.04 9.24
N THR A 151 11.72 -5.40 8.20
CA THR A 151 12.94 -4.60 8.28
C THR A 151 12.83 -3.46 9.30
N TYR A 152 11.72 -2.74 9.25
CA TYR A 152 11.45 -1.61 10.13
C TYR A 152 11.11 -2.02 11.57
N THR A 153 10.39 -3.12 11.77
CA THR A 153 10.15 -3.67 13.12
C THR A 153 11.47 -4.04 13.81
N TYR A 154 12.37 -4.76 13.12
CA TYR A 154 13.68 -5.10 13.67
C TYR A 154 14.51 -3.87 14.07
N SER A 155 14.44 -2.80 13.29
CA SER A 155 15.16 -1.56 13.61
C SER A 155 14.65 -0.86 14.87
N LYS A 156 13.33 -0.97 15.16
CA LYS A 156 12.70 -0.37 16.33
C LYS A 156 13.12 -1.06 17.62
N ASP A 157 13.25 -2.38 17.59
CA ASP A 157 13.61 -3.18 18.76
C ASP A 157 15.07 -2.94 19.21
N ILE A 158 15.99 -2.73 18.27
CA ILE A 158 17.39 -2.39 18.58
C ILE A 158 17.47 -1.06 19.36
N GLY A 159 16.63 -0.08 19.04
CA GLY A 159 16.60 1.22 19.73
C GLY A 159 16.11 1.18 21.18
N VAL A 160 15.36 0.13 21.57
CA VAL A 160 14.82 -0.03 22.94
C VAL A 160 15.85 -0.64 23.89
N HIS A 161 16.79 -1.44 23.38
CA HIS A 161 17.75 -2.18 24.19
C HIS A 161 18.96 -1.36 24.69
N PHE A 162 19.14 -0.12 24.22
CA PHE A 162 20.23 0.77 24.66
C PHE A 162 19.77 1.87 25.64
N ARG A 163 18.61 1.71 26.28
CA ARG A 163 18.15 2.55 27.40
C ARG A 163 18.69 2.08 28.75
#